data_AF-G0S3B1-F1
#
_entry.id   AF-G0S3B1-F1
#
_cell.length_a   1.000
_cell.length_b   1.000
_cell.length_c   1.000
_cell.angle_alpha   90.00
_cell.angle_beta   90.00
_cell.angle_gamma   90.00
#
_symmetry.space_group_name_H-M   'P 1'
#
loop_
_entity.id
_entity.type
_entity.pdbx_description
1 polymer ?
#
loop_
_entity_poly.entity_id
_entity_poly.type
_entity_poly.pdbx_seq_one_letter_code
_entity_poly.pdbx_strand_id
1 'polypeptide(L)'
;MKFLNFRLGAEAAVSALAAPAGDALTTFRTQKRAPKFQFVGINEDGAEFGKDTLPGQLGRYYIWPSKYSIDTLIGRGMNIFRIPFMIYRLVPNRLNGPIDSTYAQGLIDIVNHITSKGAYAVLDPHNFGVVDDRSQLFADNDKVIFNTNNEYHDMDNQLVLPLNQAAIDGIRAAGATLQLIFVEGNSWTGAWTWVSTGNGATPLNPNDPAAPDGSKIIYEMHQYLDTDVSGTSDNCVSSTIGEQRLREATS
;
A
#
# COMPACT_ATOMS: atom_id res chain seq x y z
N MET A 1 9.83 -0.90 30.46
CA MET A 1 10.22 -0.90 29.04
C MET A 1 9.09 -0.23 28.28
N LYS A 2 9.33 0.97 27.73
CA LYS A 2 8.38 1.71 26.91
C LYS A 2 9.12 2.06 25.64
N PHE A 3 8.65 1.59 24.48
CA PHE A 3 8.72 2.24 23.16
C PHE A 3 7.93 1.34 22.19
N LEU A 4 6.72 1.74 21.85
CA LEU A 4 5.99 1.25 20.67
C LEU A 4 5.64 2.50 19.87
N ASN A 5 6.45 2.76 18.84
CA ASN A 5 6.12 3.76 17.83
C ASN A 5 5.16 3.10 16.84
N PHE A 6 3.86 3.19 17.10
CA PHE A 6 2.86 2.83 16.10
C PHE A 6 2.93 3.83 14.94
N ARG A 7 3.13 3.33 13.72
CA ARG A 7 2.98 4.08 12.47
C ARG A 7 1.58 3.76 11.93
N LEU A 8 0.69 4.74 11.98
CA LEU A 8 -0.65 4.64 11.38
C LEU A 8 -0.68 5.52 10.12
N GLY A 9 -1.39 5.09 9.07
CA GLY A 9 -1.74 5.92 7.92
C GLY A 9 -3.25 6.09 7.87
N ALA A 10 -3.74 7.24 7.42
CA ALA A 10 -5.17 7.49 7.23
C ALA A 10 -5.38 8.27 5.92
N GLU A 11 -6.30 7.80 5.08
CA GLU A 11 -6.77 8.50 3.88
C GLU A 11 -8.15 9.13 4.15
N ALA A 12 -8.36 10.38 3.75
CA ALA A 12 -9.66 11.04 3.83
C ALA A 12 -9.84 12.07 2.68
N ALA A 13 -11.00 12.04 2.03
CA ALA A 13 -11.39 13.00 1.00
C ALA A 13 -12.05 14.25 1.63
N VAL A 14 -11.62 15.46 1.26
CA VAL A 14 -12.28 16.72 1.66
C VAL A 14 -12.52 17.61 0.45
N SER A 15 -13.76 18.07 0.30
CA SER A 15 -14.20 19.08 -0.66
C SER A 15 -14.24 20.45 0.03
N ALA A 16 -13.67 21.50 -0.56
CA ALA A 16 -13.67 22.85 0.02
C ALA A 16 -14.27 23.88 -0.95
N LEU A 17 -15.32 24.58 -0.50
CA LEU A 17 -15.84 25.81 -1.13
C LEU A 17 -15.08 27.03 -0.59
N ALA A 18 -14.67 27.93 -1.48
CA ALA A 18 -13.98 29.17 -1.15
C ALA A 18 -14.96 30.36 -1.02
N ALA A 19 -14.66 31.29 -0.10
CA ALA A 19 -15.20 32.64 -0.09
C ALA A 19 -14.08 33.65 0.23
N PRO A 20 -14.04 34.85 -0.38
CA PRO A 20 -12.95 35.82 -0.22
C PRO A 20 -13.28 36.96 0.77
N ALA A 21 -12.26 37.52 1.44
CA ALA A 21 -12.18 38.94 1.79
C ALA A 21 -10.89 39.32 2.55
N GLY A 22 -10.21 40.37 2.08
CA GLY A 22 -9.75 41.50 2.91
C GLY A 22 -8.33 41.48 3.48
N ASP A 23 -7.48 42.39 2.96
CA ASP A 23 -6.10 42.66 3.39
C ASP A 23 -5.93 43.01 4.88
N ALA A 24 -5.05 42.26 5.54
CA ALA A 24 -4.12 42.75 6.56
C ALA A 24 -2.88 41.83 6.55
N LEU A 25 -1.75 42.36 6.06
CA LEU A 25 -0.46 41.66 5.96
C LEU A 25 0.22 41.56 7.34
N THR A 26 -0.39 40.80 8.25
CA THR A 26 0.32 40.16 9.34
C THR A 26 0.88 38.85 8.80
N THR A 27 2.21 38.76 8.64
CA THR A 27 2.89 37.48 8.42
C THR A 27 2.75 36.63 9.68
N PHE A 28 1.57 36.01 9.85
CA PHE A 28 1.44 34.84 10.67
C PHE A 28 2.30 33.77 10.01
N ARG A 29 3.50 33.54 10.55
CA ARG A 29 4.16 32.25 10.37
C ARG A 29 3.23 31.23 11.03
N THR A 30 2.31 30.67 10.24
CA THR A 30 1.63 29.43 10.61
C THR A 30 2.73 28.41 10.83
N GLN A 31 3.06 28.13 12.09
CA GLN A 31 3.89 26.99 12.43
C GLN A 31 3.17 25.77 11.85
N LYS A 32 3.71 25.21 10.76
CA LYS A 32 3.21 23.98 10.17
C LYS A 32 3.32 22.94 11.28
N ARG A 33 2.17 22.50 11.83
CA ARG A 33 2.15 21.46 12.85
C ARG A 33 2.94 20.27 12.32
N ALA A 34 3.77 19.67 13.17
CA ALA A 34 4.47 18.45 12.81
C ALA A 34 3.43 17.42 12.31
N PRO A 35 3.72 16.71 11.21
CA PRO A 35 2.79 15.72 10.69
C PRO A 35 2.54 14.65 11.75
N LYS A 36 1.27 14.25 11.93
CA LYS A 36 0.88 13.20 12.89
C LYS A 36 1.23 11.80 12.40
N PHE A 37 1.29 11.62 11.08
CA PHE A 37 1.60 10.37 10.41
C PHE A 37 2.84 10.53 9.53
N GLN A 38 3.65 9.48 9.46
CA GLN A 38 4.80 9.46 8.55
C GLN A 38 4.35 9.44 7.08
N PHE A 39 3.26 8.74 6.80
CA PHE A 39 2.72 8.54 5.46
C PHE A 39 1.24 8.95 5.41
N VAL A 40 0.89 9.75 4.40
CA VAL A 40 -0.50 10.10 4.04
C VAL A 40 -0.55 10.13 2.52
N GLY A 41 -1.49 9.38 1.94
CA GLY A 41 -1.43 9.05 0.52
C GLY A 41 -2.77 8.71 -0.10
N ILE A 42 -2.67 8.03 -1.24
CA ILE A 42 -3.80 7.44 -1.96
C ILE A 42 -3.35 6.15 -2.67
N ASN A 43 -4.30 5.28 -2.99
CA ASN A 43 -4.13 4.25 -4.02
C ASN A 43 -4.26 4.85 -5.43
N GLU A 44 -3.42 4.42 -6.34
CA GLU A 44 -3.37 4.81 -7.75
C GLU A 44 -3.73 3.59 -8.61
N ASP A 45 -5.02 3.30 -8.66
CA ASP A 45 -5.59 2.14 -9.34
C ASP A 45 -5.56 2.28 -10.87
N GLY A 46 -5.69 1.14 -11.55
CA GLY A 46 -5.93 1.05 -12.98
C GLY A 46 -5.11 -0.04 -13.66
N ALA A 47 -3.88 -0.30 -13.20
CA ALA A 47 -2.99 -1.28 -13.83
C ALA A 47 -3.41 -2.71 -13.54
N GLU A 48 -4.18 -2.91 -12.47
CA GLU A 48 -4.81 -4.13 -12.03
C GLU A 48 -6.21 -4.38 -12.61
N PHE A 49 -6.86 -3.38 -13.20
CA PHE A 49 -8.22 -3.51 -13.77
C PHE A 49 -8.36 -4.66 -14.77
N GLY A 50 -9.59 -5.13 -15.01
CA GLY A 50 -9.85 -6.16 -16.02
C GLY A 50 -9.21 -7.52 -15.69
N LYS A 51 -9.28 -7.92 -14.41
CA LYS A 51 -8.67 -9.16 -13.86
C LYS A 51 -9.11 -10.44 -14.56
N ASP A 52 -10.30 -10.45 -15.16
CA ASP A 52 -10.85 -11.61 -15.88
C ASP A 52 -10.29 -11.74 -17.31
N THR A 53 -9.41 -10.84 -17.75
CA THR A 53 -8.75 -10.91 -19.06
C THR A 53 -7.25 -10.62 -18.91
N LEU A 54 -6.47 -11.69 -18.78
CA LEU A 54 -5.02 -11.67 -18.65
C LEU A 54 -4.34 -12.21 -19.93
N PRO A 55 -3.30 -11.57 -20.46
CA PRO A 55 -2.68 -10.34 -19.94
C PRO A 55 -3.52 -9.08 -20.19
N GLY A 56 -4.51 -9.13 -21.10
CA GLY A 56 -5.30 -7.95 -21.46
C GLY A 56 -4.49 -6.89 -22.21
N GLN A 57 -5.18 -5.86 -22.70
CA GLN A 57 -4.60 -4.79 -23.53
C GLN A 57 -4.67 -3.45 -22.80
N LEU A 58 -3.55 -2.72 -22.79
CA LEU A 58 -3.46 -1.35 -22.28
C LEU A 58 -4.46 -0.44 -23.02
N GLY A 59 -5.18 0.40 -22.26
CA GLY A 59 -6.20 1.31 -22.78
C GLY A 59 -7.56 0.66 -23.03
N ARG A 60 -7.69 -0.66 -22.84
CA ARG A 60 -8.97 -1.38 -22.94
C ARG A 60 -9.33 -2.12 -21.66
N TYR A 61 -8.40 -2.90 -21.12
CA TYR A 61 -8.62 -3.72 -19.92
C TYR A 61 -7.96 -3.15 -18.68
N TYR A 62 -6.89 -2.38 -18.86
CA TYR A 62 -6.16 -1.70 -17.79
C TYR A 62 -5.56 -0.39 -18.30
N ILE A 63 -5.18 0.48 -17.38
CA ILE A 63 -4.51 1.76 -17.68
C ILE A 63 -3.45 2.04 -16.61
N TRP A 64 -2.42 2.81 -16.95
CA TRP A 64 -1.48 3.29 -15.94
C TRP A 64 -2.02 4.56 -15.27
N PRO A 65 -1.75 4.77 -13.96
CA PRO A 65 -2.15 5.97 -13.25
C PRO A 65 -1.71 7.27 -13.92
N SER A 66 -2.51 8.32 -13.72
CA SER A 66 -2.25 9.64 -14.30
C SER A 66 -1.13 10.34 -13.52
N LYS A 67 0.01 10.56 -14.17
CA LYS A 67 1.12 11.37 -13.66
C LYS A 67 0.69 12.78 -13.22
N TYR A 68 -0.31 13.37 -13.90
CA TYR A 68 -0.88 14.67 -13.52
C TYR A 68 -1.66 14.62 -12.21
N SER A 69 -2.45 13.55 -12.00
CA SER A 69 -3.18 13.35 -10.74
C SER A 69 -2.20 13.15 -9.59
N ILE A 70 -1.19 12.29 -9.78
CA ILE A 70 -0.09 12.09 -8.82
C ILE A 70 0.57 13.43 -8.46
N ASP A 71 0.95 14.23 -9.46
CA ASP A 71 1.59 15.53 -9.24
C ASP A 71 0.70 16.50 -8.45
N THR A 72 -0.59 16.50 -8.75
CA THR A 72 -1.58 17.32 -8.04
C THR A 72 -1.67 16.91 -6.58
N LEU A 73 -1.67 15.61 -6.29
CA LEU A 73 -1.78 15.06 -4.94
C LEU A 73 -0.49 15.25 -4.12
N ILE A 74 0.68 15.10 -4.74
CA ILE A 74 1.97 15.51 -4.15
C ILE A 74 1.95 17.00 -3.80
N GLY A 75 1.45 17.85 -4.71
CA GLY A 75 1.28 19.28 -4.46
C GLY A 75 0.33 19.62 -3.31
N ARG A 76 -0.60 18.71 -2.98
CA ARG A 76 -1.51 18.80 -1.81
C ARG A 76 -0.92 18.19 -0.53
N GLY A 77 0.30 17.66 -0.59
CA GLY A 77 1.05 17.19 0.57
C GLY A 77 0.99 15.68 0.82
N MET A 78 0.41 14.89 -0.10
CA MET A 78 0.54 13.43 -0.05
C MET A 78 1.98 13.01 -0.34
N ASN A 79 2.44 11.94 0.31
CA ASN A 79 3.84 11.50 0.23
C ASN A 79 4.01 9.98 0.06
N ILE A 80 2.93 9.22 -0.07
CA ILE A 80 2.94 7.79 -0.39
C ILE A 80 1.84 7.51 -1.42
N PHE A 81 2.10 6.62 -2.37
CA PHE A 81 1.16 6.22 -3.41
C PHE A 81 1.24 4.71 -3.57
N ARG A 82 0.13 4.01 -3.35
CA ARG A 82 0.04 2.55 -3.52
C ARG A 82 -0.40 2.25 -4.95
N ILE A 83 0.32 1.37 -5.64
CA ILE A 83 0.14 1.10 -7.06
C ILE A 83 -0.26 -0.36 -7.21
N PRO A 84 -1.57 -0.67 -7.22
CA PRO A 84 -2.07 -1.99 -7.58
C PRO A 84 -1.65 -2.38 -8.98
N PHE A 85 -1.14 -3.61 -9.14
CA PHE A 85 -0.79 -4.18 -10.43
C PHE A 85 -1.04 -5.69 -10.45
N MET A 86 -1.27 -6.25 -11.64
CA MET A 86 -1.45 -7.71 -11.81
C MET A 86 -0.11 -8.41 -12.02
N ILE A 87 0.27 -9.35 -11.14
CA ILE A 87 1.51 -10.11 -11.30
C ILE A 87 1.52 -10.91 -12.62
N TYR A 88 0.37 -11.41 -13.06
CA TYR A 88 0.25 -12.20 -14.29
C TYR A 88 0.32 -11.35 -15.57
N ARG A 89 0.28 -10.02 -15.45
CA ARG A 89 0.68 -9.12 -16.55
C ARG A 89 2.18 -8.87 -16.54
N LEU A 90 2.78 -8.75 -15.35
CA LEU A 90 4.22 -8.59 -15.20
C LEU A 90 5.00 -9.84 -15.61
N VAL A 91 4.49 -11.02 -15.28
CA VAL A 91 5.04 -12.33 -15.67
C VAL A 91 3.94 -13.23 -16.22
N PRO A 92 3.64 -13.12 -17.53
CA PRO A 92 2.61 -13.93 -18.16
C PRO A 92 2.89 -15.44 -18.04
N ASN A 93 1.82 -16.22 -17.95
CA ASN A 93 1.76 -17.69 -17.93
C ASN A 93 2.21 -18.40 -16.62
N ARG A 94 3.26 -17.94 -15.93
CA ARG A 94 3.74 -18.57 -14.67
C ARG A 94 4.58 -17.61 -13.81
N LEU A 95 4.56 -17.79 -12.49
CA LEU A 95 5.28 -16.96 -11.50
C LEU A 95 6.81 -17.05 -11.55
N ASN A 96 7.41 -17.81 -12.45
CA ASN A 96 8.85 -17.80 -12.74
C ASN A 96 9.15 -17.58 -14.23
N GLY A 97 8.15 -17.05 -14.95
CA GLY A 97 8.25 -16.73 -16.36
C GLY A 97 9.06 -15.46 -16.61
N PRO A 98 9.41 -15.19 -17.89
CA PRO A 98 10.05 -13.94 -18.26
C PRO A 98 9.15 -12.74 -17.95
N ILE A 99 9.77 -11.63 -17.59
CA ILE A 99 9.09 -10.35 -17.38
C ILE A 99 8.57 -9.85 -18.73
N ASP A 100 7.29 -9.45 -18.77
CA ASP A 100 6.74 -8.68 -19.88
C ASP A 100 7.33 -7.27 -19.83
N SER A 101 8.19 -6.96 -20.80
CA SER A 101 8.92 -5.69 -20.82
C SER A 101 8.01 -4.47 -20.98
N THR A 102 6.87 -4.62 -21.65
CA THR A 102 5.92 -3.51 -21.88
C THR A 102 5.20 -3.17 -20.59
N TYR A 103 4.69 -4.18 -19.90
CA TYR A 103 4.03 -3.99 -18.61
C TYR A 103 5.02 -3.53 -17.54
N ALA A 104 6.22 -4.13 -17.49
CA ALA A 104 7.28 -3.70 -16.58
C ALA A 104 7.68 -2.24 -16.80
N GLN A 105 7.82 -1.80 -18.05
CA GLN A 105 8.17 -0.40 -18.34
C GLN A 105 7.12 0.58 -17.82
N GLY A 106 5.83 0.26 -17.94
CA GLY A 106 4.77 1.10 -17.39
C GLY A 106 4.83 1.21 -15.87
N LEU A 107 5.10 0.09 -15.17
CA LEU A 107 5.27 0.08 -13.72
C LEU A 107 6.49 0.91 -13.30
N ILE A 108 7.63 0.70 -13.98
CA ILE A 108 8.88 1.45 -13.77
C ILE A 108 8.65 2.95 -13.98
N ASP A 109 7.92 3.33 -15.03
CA ASP A 109 7.65 4.73 -15.35
C ASP A 109 6.82 5.43 -14.27
N ILE A 110 5.83 4.76 -13.68
CA ILE A 110 5.00 5.31 -12.62
C ILE A 110 5.78 5.38 -11.30
N VAL A 111 6.49 4.32 -10.94
CA VAL A 111 7.34 4.27 -9.74
C VAL A 111 8.40 5.37 -9.81
N ASN A 112 9.12 5.52 -10.92
CA ASN A 112 10.14 6.54 -11.09
C ASN A 112 9.53 7.95 -11.06
N HIS A 113 8.34 8.14 -11.62
CA HIS A 113 7.64 9.43 -11.57
C HIS A 113 7.33 9.85 -10.12
N ILE A 114 6.79 8.94 -9.30
CA ILE A 114 6.49 9.18 -7.89
C ILE A 114 7.78 9.43 -7.08
N THR A 115 8.74 8.52 -7.21
CA THR A 115 9.95 8.52 -6.38
C THR A 115 10.92 9.66 -6.72
N SER A 116 10.99 10.09 -7.98
CA SER A 116 11.77 11.28 -8.39
C SER A 116 11.29 12.59 -7.76
N LYS A 117 10.06 12.61 -7.24
CA LYS A 117 9.47 13.75 -6.51
C LYS A 117 9.61 13.64 -4.99
N GLY A 118 10.33 12.61 -4.52
CA GLY A 118 10.60 12.36 -3.10
C GLY A 118 9.48 11.65 -2.35
N ALA A 119 8.38 11.31 -3.01
CA ALA A 119 7.29 10.51 -2.46
C ALA A 119 7.63 9.00 -2.52
N TYR A 120 6.90 8.20 -1.75
CA TYR A 120 7.06 6.74 -1.70
C TYR A 120 6.09 6.06 -2.66
N ALA A 121 6.55 5.01 -3.33
CA ALA A 121 5.73 4.16 -4.20
C ALA A 121 5.60 2.77 -3.58
N VAL A 122 4.38 2.36 -3.23
CA VAL A 122 4.08 1.01 -2.75
C VAL A 122 3.72 0.15 -3.95
N LEU A 123 4.51 -0.90 -4.20
CA LEU A 123 4.23 -1.90 -5.22
C LEU A 123 3.26 -2.93 -4.65
N ASP A 124 2.03 -2.97 -5.17
CA ASP A 124 0.97 -3.86 -4.68
C ASP A 124 0.58 -4.93 -5.74
N PRO A 125 0.97 -6.20 -5.55
CA PRO A 125 0.50 -7.32 -6.35
C PRO A 125 -0.95 -7.62 -5.99
N HIS A 126 -1.86 -7.15 -6.84
CA HIS A 126 -3.29 -7.14 -6.54
C HIS A 126 -3.99 -8.44 -6.96
N ASN A 127 -3.32 -9.59 -6.83
CA ASN A 127 -3.82 -10.88 -7.31
C ASN A 127 -3.15 -12.15 -6.75
N PHE A 128 -2.80 -12.17 -5.46
CA PHE A 128 -2.34 -13.38 -4.74
C PHE A 128 -1.00 -13.97 -5.23
N GLY A 129 -0.10 -13.11 -5.70
CA GLY A 129 1.20 -13.49 -6.25
C GLY A 129 2.38 -12.94 -5.46
N VAL A 130 3.44 -13.75 -5.31
CA VAL A 130 4.66 -13.36 -4.60
C VAL A 130 5.58 -12.53 -5.51
N VAL A 131 6.00 -11.34 -5.06
CA VAL A 131 7.04 -10.51 -5.72
C VAL A 131 8.40 -10.91 -5.18
N ASP A 132 8.95 -11.99 -5.70
CA ASP A 132 10.27 -12.46 -5.29
C ASP A 132 11.36 -11.76 -6.14
N ASP A 133 11.85 -12.44 -7.18
CA ASP A 133 12.95 -12.03 -8.06
C ASP A 133 12.74 -10.69 -8.78
N ARG A 134 11.49 -10.29 -9.08
CA ARG A 134 11.20 -9.02 -9.77
C ARG A 134 11.52 -7.79 -8.94
N SER A 135 11.68 -7.94 -7.63
CA SER A 135 12.10 -6.84 -6.74
C SER A 135 13.44 -6.23 -7.16
N GLN A 136 14.27 -6.98 -7.90
CA GLN A 136 15.52 -6.49 -8.49
C GLN A 136 15.34 -5.26 -9.40
N LEU A 137 14.17 -5.08 -10.02
CA LEU A 137 13.86 -3.89 -10.84
C LEU A 137 13.91 -2.59 -10.03
N PHE A 138 13.77 -2.68 -8.71
CA PHE A 138 13.59 -1.54 -7.81
C PHE A 138 14.56 -1.56 -6.63
N ALA A 139 15.51 -2.50 -6.60
CA ALA A 139 16.41 -2.72 -5.45
C ALA A 139 17.22 -1.50 -5.04
N ASP A 140 17.58 -0.63 -6.00
CA ASP A 140 18.36 0.59 -5.75
C ASP A 140 17.50 1.82 -5.44
N ASN A 141 16.17 1.70 -5.45
CA ASN A 141 15.25 2.81 -5.16
C ASN A 141 14.73 2.72 -3.71
N ASP A 142 15.29 3.55 -2.83
CA ASP A 142 14.96 3.58 -1.39
C ASP A 142 13.58 4.19 -1.06
N LYS A 143 12.90 4.75 -2.07
CA LYS A 143 11.52 5.24 -1.99
C LYS A 143 10.48 4.22 -2.45
N VAL A 144 10.91 3.05 -2.90
CA VAL A 144 10.01 1.92 -3.12
C VAL A 144 9.70 1.24 -1.79
N ILE A 145 8.45 0.82 -1.66
CA ILE A 145 7.94 -0.03 -0.60
C ILE A 145 7.33 -1.25 -1.30
N PHE A 146 7.66 -2.45 -0.84
CA PHE A 146 7.06 -3.67 -1.37
C PHE A 146 5.88 -4.08 -0.49
N ASN A 147 4.70 -4.21 -1.07
CA ASN A 147 3.62 -4.94 -0.42
C ASN A 147 3.75 -6.41 -0.84
N THR A 148 3.66 -7.33 0.12
CA THR A 148 3.78 -8.76 -0.11
C THR A 148 2.70 -9.27 -1.06
N ASN A 149 1.45 -8.81 -0.88
CA ASN A 149 0.27 -9.15 -1.65
C ASN A 149 -0.99 -8.44 -1.10
N ASN A 150 -1.91 -8.06 -1.99
CA ASN A 150 -3.22 -7.54 -1.58
C ASN A 150 -4.15 -8.61 -0.96
N GLU A 151 -4.62 -8.35 0.25
CA GLU A 151 -5.80 -8.91 0.92
C GLU A 151 -5.89 -10.43 0.92
N TYR A 152 -4.92 -11.15 1.51
CA TYR A 152 -5.07 -12.61 1.68
C TYR A 152 -6.44 -12.95 2.31
N HIS A 153 -7.14 -13.90 1.72
CA HIS A 153 -8.48 -14.28 2.15
C HIS A 153 -8.82 -15.74 1.83
N ASP A 154 -9.81 -16.28 2.53
CA ASP A 154 -10.32 -17.66 2.36
C ASP A 154 -9.24 -18.76 2.33
N MET A 155 -8.14 -18.53 3.04
CA MET A 155 -7.02 -19.48 3.15
C MET A 155 -6.73 -19.82 4.60
N ASP A 156 -5.97 -20.90 4.82
CA ASP A 156 -5.51 -21.26 6.16
C ASP A 156 -4.59 -20.16 6.71
N ASN A 157 -4.82 -19.71 7.94
CA ASN A 157 -3.93 -18.78 8.63
C ASN A 157 -2.50 -19.34 8.75
N GLN A 158 -2.34 -20.67 8.79
CA GLN A 158 -1.04 -21.32 8.76
C GLN A 158 -0.29 -21.15 7.44
N LEU A 159 -0.98 -20.73 6.36
CA LEU A 159 -0.38 -20.46 5.05
C LEU A 159 0.01 -18.99 4.87
N VAL A 160 -0.76 -18.04 5.41
CA VAL A 160 -0.54 -16.59 5.21
C VAL A 160 0.83 -16.15 5.73
N LEU A 161 1.24 -16.63 6.92
CA LEU A 161 2.54 -16.28 7.48
C LEU A 161 3.71 -16.77 6.61
N PRO A 162 3.78 -18.06 6.21
CA PRO A 162 4.78 -18.53 5.25
C PRO A 162 4.80 -17.77 3.93
N LEU A 163 3.65 -17.34 3.40
CA LEU A 163 3.60 -16.56 2.16
C LEU A 163 4.23 -15.17 2.32
N ASN A 164 3.92 -14.46 3.41
CA ASN A 164 4.57 -13.19 3.75
C ASN A 164 6.08 -13.38 3.94
N GLN A 165 6.51 -14.43 4.65
CA GLN A 165 7.93 -14.72 4.85
C GLN A 165 8.64 -15.02 3.52
N ALA A 166 8.03 -15.83 2.64
CA ALA A 166 8.59 -16.13 1.33
C ALA A 166 8.74 -14.87 0.46
N ALA A 167 7.78 -13.94 0.51
CA ALA A 167 7.89 -12.66 -0.16
C ALA A 167 9.07 -11.84 0.39
N ILE A 168 9.21 -11.75 1.72
CA ILE A 168 10.32 -11.03 2.35
C ILE A 168 11.67 -11.64 1.95
N ASP A 169 11.81 -12.96 2.08
CA ASP A 169 13.04 -13.66 1.73
C ASP A 169 13.41 -13.40 0.26
N GLY A 170 12.41 -13.46 -0.63
CA GLY A 170 12.59 -13.20 -2.05
C GLY A 170 13.01 -11.77 -2.39
N ILE A 171 12.29 -10.78 -1.82
CA ILE A 171 12.62 -9.35 -1.95
C ILE A 171 14.07 -9.10 -1.52
N ARG A 172 14.47 -9.66 -0.37
CA ARG A 172 15.84 -9.47 0.15
C ARG A 172 16.87 -10.24 -0.68
N ALA A 173 16.56 -11.44 -1.15
CA ALA A 173 17.43 -12.23 -2.04
C ALA A 173 17.66 -11.53 -3.40
N ALA A 174 16.70 -10.75 -3.88
CA ALA A 174 16.81 -9.92 -5.08
C ALA A 174 17.67 -8.65 -4.90
N GLY A 175 18.24 -8.43 -3.69
CA GLY A 175 19.13 -7.30 -3.39
C GLY A 175 18.43 -6.06 -2.84
N ALA A 176 17.10 -6.05 -2.74
CA ALA A 176 16.33 -4.92 -2.24
C ALA A 176 16.36 -4.88 -0.70
N THR A 177 17.37 -4.22 -0.12
CA THR A 177 17.65 -4.23 1.33
C THR A 177 17.30 -2.94 2.06
N LEU A 178 17.00 -1.87 1.33
CA LEU A 178 16.73 -0.53 1.88
C LEU A 178 15.23 -0.32 2.16
N GLN A 179 14.40 -0.97 1.37
CA GLN A 179 12.97 -0.74 1.28
C GLN A 179 12.21 -1.27 2.49
N LEU A 180 11.14 -0.57 2.87
CA LEU A 180 10.12 -1.11 3.76
C LEU A 180 9.38 -2.24 3.04
N ILE A 181 8.86 -3.19 3.82
CA ILE A 181 7.96 -4.23 3.35
C ILE A 181 6.66 -4.12 4.13
N PHE A 182 5.56 -3.98 3.40
CA PHE A 182 4.21 -4.02 3.93
C PHE A 182 3.72 -5.47 3.87
N VAL A 183 3.30 -5.99 5.03
CA VAL A 183 2.79 -7.35 5.19
C VAL A 183 1.30 -7.30 5.45
N GLU A 184 0.56 -8.17 4.78
CA GLU A 184 -0.89 -8.24 4.89
C GLU A 184 -1.34 -9.55 5.57
N GLY A 185 -2.42 -9.47 6.34
CA GLY A 185 -3.02 -10.60 7.04
C GLY A 185 -4.12 -11.30 6.22
N ASN A 186 -4.68 -12.37 6.80
CA ASN A 186 -5.87 -13.03 6.27
C ASN A 186 -7.12 -12.16 6.47
N SER A 187 -8.26 -12.63 5.98
CA SER A 187 -9.55 -11.94 6.10
C SER A 187 -9.48 -10.51 5.56
N TRP A 188 -9.02 -10.39 4.31
CA TRP A 188 -8.93 -9.11 3.58
C TRP A 188 -8.08 -8.08 4.33
N THR A 189 -7.10 -8.57 5.11
CA THR A 189 -6.26 -7.79 6.03
C THR A 189 -7.04 -6.79 6.91
N GLY A 190 -8.31 -7.10 7.22
CA GLY A 190 -9.22 -6.14 7.83
C GLY A 190 -8.86 -5.83 9.29
N ALA A 191 -8.71 -4.54 9.63
CA ALA A 191 -8.36 -4.12 10.99
C ALA A 191 -9.43 -4.57 12.02
N TRP A 192 -10.71 -4.42 11.69
CA TRP A 192 -11.86 -4.84 12.51
C TRP A 192 -11.87 -6.33 12.90
N THR A 193 -11.14 -7.16 12.16
CA THR A 193 -11.06 -8.61 12.38
C THR A 193 -9.65 -9.06 12.76
N TRP A 194 -8.67 -8.18 12.79
CA TRP A 194 -7.25 -8.52 12.89
C TRP A 194 -6.91 -9.46 14.06
N VAL A 195 -7.48 -9.18 15.24
CA VAL A 195 -7.23 -9.99 16.44
C VAL A 195 -8.07 -11.27 16.41
N SER A 196 -9.36 -11.16 16.06
CA SER A 196 -10.30 -12.29 16.09
C SER A 196 -9.99 -13.36 15.04
N THR A 197 -9.39 -12.98 13.91
CA THR A 197 -8.93 -13.92 12.87
C THR A 197 -7.54 -14.46 13.16
N GLY A 198 -6.87 -14.02 14.23
CA GLY A 198 -5.56 -14.51 14.62
C GLY A 198 -4.39 -13.93 13.81
N ASN A 199 -4.62 -12.92 12.95
CA ASN A 199 -3.55 -12.17 12.28
C ASN A 199 -2.61 -11.53 13.32
N GLY A 200 -3.14 -11.09 14.46
CA GLY A 200 -2.35 -10.56 15.58
C GLY A 200 -1.86 -11.60 16.60
N ALA A 201 -2.37 -12.84 16.57
CA ALA A 201 -2.13 -13.87 17.59
C ALA A 201 -0.97 -14.81 17.25
N THR A 202 -0.73 -15.03 15.95
CA THR A 202 0.54 -15.57 15.47
C THR A 202 1.46 -14.39 15.29
N PRO A 203 2.74 -14.41 15.70
CA PRO A 203 3.65 -13.41 15.22
C PRO A 203 3.70 -13.57 13.69
N LEU A 204 2.91 -12.77 12.99
CA LEU A 204 3.28 -12.13 11.72
C LEU A 204 4.51 -11.25 11.98
N ASN A 205 5.47 -11.69 12.79
CA ASN A 205 6.78 -11.09 12.97
C ASN A 205 7.70 -11.84 12.02
N PRO A 206 7.55 -11.67 10.70
CA PRO A 206 8.42 -12.31 9.77
C PRO A 206 9.83 -11.81 10.05
N ASN A 207 10.76 -12.72 9.86
CA ASN A 207 12.15 -12.40 10.00
C ASN A 207 12.60 -11.64 8.74
N ASP A 208 12.82 -10.33 8.86
CA ASP A 208 13.48 -9.57 7.80
C ASP A 208 15.00 -9.61 8.00
N PRO A 209 15.77 -10.33 7.18
CA PRO A 209 17.21 -10.41 7.34
C PRO A 209 17.92 -9.05 7.17
N ALA A 210 17.31 -8.09 6.47
CA ALA A 210 17.85 -6.73 6.31
C ALA A 210 17.50 -5.79 7.48
N ALA A 211 16.61 -6.21 8.38
CA ALA A 211 16.24 -5.49 9.59
C ALA A 211 15.65 -6.46 10.64
N PRO A 212 16.47 -7.29 11.31
CA PRO A 212 15.99 -8.30 12.26
C PRO A 212 15.27 -7.73 13.49
N ASP A 213 15.37 -6.41 13.70
CA ASP A 213 14.63 -5.67 14.73
C ASP A 213 13.19 -5.32 14.32
N GLY A 214 12.75 -5.74 13.13
CA GLY A 214 11.43 -5.49 12.57
C GLY A 214 11.25 -4.06 12.05
N SER A 215 12.29 -3.22 12.03
CA SER A 215 12.17 -1.78 11.71
C SER A 215 11.75 -1.48 10.27
N LYS A 216 11.82 -2.48 9.37
CA LYS A 216 11.38 -2.38 7.97
C LYS A 216 10.08 -3.13 7.66
N ILE A 217 9.48 -3.82 8.62
CA ILE A 217 8.17 -4.46 8.45
C ILE A 217 7.09 -3.49 8.91
N ILE A 218 6.06 -3.29 8.09
CA ILE A 218 4.84 -2.57 8.44
C ILE A 218 3.65 -3.50 8.21
N TYR A 219 2.80 -3.64 9.21
CA TYR A 219 1.54 -4.36 9.07
C TYR A 219 0.53 -3.46 8.35
N GLU A 220 0.17 -3.83 7.13
CA GLU A 220 -0.83 -3.14 6.33
C GLU A 220 -2.21 -3.74 6.65
N MET A 221 -3.16 -2.87 7.00
CA MET A 221 -4.53 -3.27 7.32
C MET A 221 -5.50 -2.42 6.53
N HIS A 222 -6.61 -3.02 6.10
CA HIS A 222 -7.67 -2.32 5.39
C HIS A 222 -8.87 -2.09 6.31
N GLN A 223 -9.59 -1.00 6.05
CA GLN A 223 -10.78 -0.70 6.82
C GLN A 223 -11.78 0.16 6.04
N TYR A 224 -12.91 -0.44 5.70
CA TYR A 224 -14.08 0.28 5.18
C TYR A 224 -15.09 0.57 6.30
N LEU A 225 -16.06 1.44 6.03
CA LEU A 225 -16.98 2.02 7.04
C LEU A 225 -18.45 1.64 6.83
N ASP A 226 -18.75 0.94 5.75
CA ASP A 226 -20.06 0.43 5.41
C ASP A 226 -20.40 -0.84 6.20
N THR A 227 -21.66 -1.27 6.09
CA THR A 227 -22.27 -2.30 6.95
C THR A 227 -21.54 -3.64 6.88
N ASP A 228 -21.17 -4.09 5.67
CA ASP A 228 -20.47 -5.35 5.44
C ASP A 228 -18.95 -5.19 5.32
N VAL A 229 -18.44 -3.96 5.49
CA VAL A 229 -17.01 -3.65 5.50
C VAL A 229 -16.31 -3.90 4.16
N SER A 230 -17.08 -3.94 3.07
CA SER A 230 -16.55 -4.20 1.73
C SER A 230 -16.08 -2.95 0.99
N GLY A 231 -16.52 -1.76 1.43
CA GLY A 231 -16.28 -0.52 0.69
C GLY A 231 -17.12 -0.37 -0.57
N THR A 232 -18.19 -1.17 -0.72
CA THR A 232 -19.06 -1.13 -1.91
C THR A 232 -20.24 -0.17 -1.76
N SER A 233 -20.43 0.39 -0.56
CA SER A 233 -21.45 1.40 -0.25
C SER A 233 -20.81 2.72 0.19
N ASP A 234 -21.43 3.84 -0.20
CA ASP A 234 -21.05 5.19 0.25
C ASP A 234 -21.57 5.50 1.67
N ASN A 235 -22.45 4.66 2.22
CA ASN A 235 -23.02 4.85 3.54
C ASN A 235 -22.13 4.30 4.64
N CYS A 236 -21.69 5.16 5.54
CA CYS A 236 -21.04 4.77 6.79
C CYS A 236 -22.08 4.32 7.83
N VAL A 237 -21.77 3.27 8.61
CA VAL A 237 -22.67 2.75 9.66
C VAL A 237 -22.99 3.80 10.73
N SER A 238 -21.98 4.58 11.15
CA SER A 238 -22.12 5.65 12.14
C SER A 238 -20.94 6.62 12.06
N SER A 239 -21.04 7.77 12.74
CA SER A 239 -19.95 8.74 12.83
C SER A 239 -18.75 8.26 13.66
N THR A 240 -18.87 7.14 14.39
CA THR A 240 -17.81 6.59 15.24
C THR A 240 -17.31 5.22 14.78
N ILE A 241 -17.85 4.68 13.69
CA ILE A 241 -17.56 3.29 13.28
C ILE A 241 -16.09 3.08 12.93
N GLY A 242 -15.42 4.07 12.33
CA GLY A 242 -13.99 3.98 12.01
C GLY A 242 -13.12 3.80 13.26
N GLU A 243 -13.33 4.62 14.29
CA GLU A 243 -12.61 4.47 15.56
C GLU A 243 -12.88 3.12 16.22
N GLN A 244 -14.16 2.69 16.22
CA GLN A 244 -14.56 1.41 16.81
C GLN A 244 -13.86 0.23 16.14
N ARG A 245 -13.78 0.22 14.80
CA ARG A 245 -13.16 -0.85 14.02
C ARG A 245 -11.64 -0.88 14.13
N LEU A 246 -10.98 0.26 14.35
CA LEU A 246 -9.53 0.32 14.51
C LEU A 246 -9.04 0.04 15.94
N ARG A 247 -9.91 0.20 16.94
CA ARG A 247 -9.52 0.21 18.35
C ARG A 247 -8.77 -1.05 18.77
N GLU A 248 -9.30 -2.22 18.45
CA GLU A 248 -8.72 -3.49 18.89
C GLU A 248 -7.37 -3.78 18.20
N ALA A 249 -7.25 -3.45 16.91
CA ALA A 249 -6.03 -3.67 16.15
C ALA A 249 -4.88 -2.72 16.52
N THR A 250 -5.17 -1.61 17.21
CA THR A 250 -4.20 -0.54 17.51
C THR A 250 -3.99 -0.28 19.01
N SER A 251 -4.62 -1.09 19.88
CA SER A 251 -4.52 -0.98 21.34
C SER A 251 -3.29 -1.65 21.95
#